data_AF-A0A537UHI9-F1
#
_entry.id   AF-A0A537UHI9-F1
#
_cell.length_a   1.000
_cell.length_b   1.000
_cell.length_c   1.000
_cell.angle_alpha   90.00
_cell.angle_beta   90.00
_cell.angle_gamma   90.00
#
_symmetry.space_group_name_H-M   'P 1'
#
loop_
_entity.id
_entity.type
_entity.pdbx_description
1 polymer ?
#
loop_
_entity_poly.entity_id
_entity_poly.type
_entity_poly.pdbx_seq_one_letter_code
_entity_poly.pdbx_strand_id
1 'polypeptide(L)'
;MSPIPPAQIASLYRYPVKGLSPEPLPRVVLRAGETLPADRRYAIENGPSGFDPASPVWMPKSHFLMLMRDERLAGLRSHFEDNSNLLT
;
A
#
# COMPACT_ATOMS: atom_id res chain seq x y z
N MET A 1 -1.94 -8.20 37.69
CA MET A 1 -2.49 -7.53 36.51
C MET A 1 -3.77 -8.23 36.12
N SER A 2 -4.89 -7.51 35.98
CA SER A 2 -6.12 -8.09 35.46
C SER A 2 -5.92 -8.50 33.99
N PRO A 3 -6.48 -9.63 33.53
CA PRO A 3 -6.33 -10.06 32.14
C PRO A 3 -6.98 -9.02 31.21
N ILE A 4 -6.26 -8.65 30.15
CA ILE A 4 -6.80 -7.81 29.08
C ILE A 4 -7.76 -8.68 28.26
N PRO A 5 -9.00 -8.25 28.01
CA PRO A 5 -9.93 -8.99 27.17
C PRO A 5 -9.36 -9.15 25.75
N PRO A 6 -9.68 -10.26 25.05
CA PRO A 6 -9.15 -10.51 23.73
C PRO A 6 -9.59 -9.42 22.74
N ALA A 7 -8.64 -8.91 21.95
CA ALA A 7 -8.94 -8.01 20.85
C ALA A 7 -9.44 -8.79 19.63
N GLN A 8 -10.34 -8.18 18.86
CA GLN A 8 -10.83 -8.73 17.60
C GLN A 8 -10.45 -7.81 16.43
N ILE A 9 -9.96 -8.39 15.34
CA ILE A 9 -9.76 -7.68 14.08
C ILE A 9 -11.13 -7.43 13.45
N ALA A 10 -11.59 -6.19 13.42
CA ALA A 10 -12.87 -5.81 12.82
C ALA A 10 -12.81 -5.81 11.29
N SER A 11 -11.68 -5.40 10.72
CA SER A 11 -11.45 -5.35 9.28
C SER A 11 -9.95 -5.33 8.99
N LEU A 12 -9.59 -5.79 7.79
CA LEU A 12 -8.22 -5.87 7.32
C LEU A 12 -8.18 -5.38 5.89
N TYR A 13 -7.18 -4.55 5.57
CA TYR A 13 -7.01 -3.98 4.24
C TYR A 13 -5.53 -3.97 3.86
N ARG A 14 -5.28 -4.14 2.55
CA ARG A 14 -4.00 -3.77 1.93
C ARG A 14 -4.18 -2.63 0.95
N TYR A 15 -3.09 -1.97 0.61
CA TYR A 15 -3.05 -0.84 -0.32
C TYR A 15 -1.91 -1.07 -1.30
N PRO A 16 -2.15 -1.79 -2.42
CA PRO A 16 -1.07 -2.22 -3.29
C PRO A 16 -0.28 -1.08 -3.93
N VAL A 17 -0.97 0.04 -4.20
CA VAL A 17 -0.37 1.26 -4.72
C VAL A 17 -0.56 2.40 -3.73
N LYS A 18 0.51 3.14 -3.45
CA LYS A 18 0.50 4.29 -2.56
C LYS A 18 -0.53 5.33 -3.02
N GLY A 19 -1.44 5.69 -2.12
CA GLY A 19 -2.43 6.74 -2.35
C GLY A 19 -3.67 6.31 -3.12
N LEU A 20 -3.76 5.05 -3.55
CA LEU A 20 -4.94 4.48 -4.23
C LEU A 20 -5.84 3.70 -3.26
N SER A 21 -6.85 3.02 -3.80
CA SER A 21 -7.94 2.42 -3.03
C SER A 21 -7.48 1.25 -2.14
N PRO A 22 -8.10 1.09 -0.95
CA PRO A 22 -7.91 -0.10 -0.13
C PRO A 22 -8.54 -1.35 -0.76
N GLU A 23 -7.93 -2.50 -0.52
CA GLU A 23 -8.49 -3.82 -0.83
C GLU A 23 -8.80 -4.56 0.47
N PRO A 24 -10.08 -4.88 0.74
CA PRO A 24 -10.46 -5.64 1.92
C PRO A 24 -9.92 -7.07 1.83
N LEU A 25 -9.36 -7.57 2.92
CA LEU A 25 -8.86 -8.92 3.04
C LEU A 25 -9.65 -9.68 4.10
N PRO A 26 -10.24 -10.85 3.79
CA PRO A 26 -10.89 -11.69 4.80
C PRO A 26 -9.87 -12.41 5.69
N ARG A 27 -8.65 -12.61 5.19
CA ARG A 27 -7.51 -13.22 5.89
C ARG A 27 -6.22 -12.88 5.15
N VAL A 28 -5.09 -12.97 5.84
CA VAL A 28 -3.76 -12.79 5.24
C VAL A 28 -2.72 -13.63 5.98
N VAL A 29 -1.71 -14.13 5.26
CA VAL A 29 -0.59 -14.84 5.86
C VAL A 29 0.51 -13.83 6.20
N LEU A 30 0.99 -13.87 7.44
CA LEU A 30 2.13 -13.06 7.90
C LEU A 30 3.39 -13.92 7.95
N ARG A 31 4.53 -13.29 7.66
CA ARG A 31 5.86 -13.87 7.85
C ARG A 31 6.68 -12.89 8.70
N ALA A 32 7.52 -13.42 9.58
CA ALA A 32 8.33 -12.59 10.46
C ALA A 32 9.26 -11.69 9.63
N GLY A 33 9.28 -10.39 9.94
CA GLY A 33 10.08 -9.39 9.23
C GLY A 33 9.45 -8.84 7.95
N GLU A 34 8.31 -9.39 7.49
CA GLU A 34 7.65 -8.97 6.26
C GLU A 34 6.41 -8.09 6.53
N THR A 35 6.01 -7.33 5.53
CA THR A 35 4.71 -6.63 5.51
C THR A 35 3.59 -7.57 5.07
N LEU A 36 2.35 -7.05 5.01
CA LEU A 36 1.28 -7.76 4.33
C LEU A 36 1.67 -8.00 2.85
N PRO A 37 1.39 -9.17 2.27
CA PRO A 37 1.63 -9.43 0.87
C PRO A 37 1.07 -8.33 -0.04
N ALA A 38 1.94 -7.81 -0.91
CA ALA A 38 1.69 -6.73 -1.84
C ALA A 38 1.26 -5.39 -1.22
N ASP A 39 1.35 -5.20 0.09
CA ASP A 39 0.98 -3.93 0.71
C ASP A 39 2.05 -2.85 0.47
N ARG A 40 1.64 -1.73 -0.12
CA ARG A 40 2.51 -0.62 -0.57
C ARG A 40 3.61 -1.09 -1.52
N ARG A 41 3.30 -2.06 -2.37
CA ARG A 41 4.23 -2.61 -3.36
C ARG A 41 4.69 -1.58 -4.39
N TYR A 42 3.81 -0.65 -4.77
CA TYR A 42 4.09 0.36 -5.78
C TYR A 42 3.83 1.78 -5.29
N ALA A 43 4.53 2.72 -5.90
CA ALA A 43 4.25 4.15 -5.84
C ALA A 43 4.35 4.72 -7.27
N ILE A 44 3.52 5.71 -7.57
CA ILE A 44 3.49 6.34 -8.90
C ILE A 44 4.23 7.67 -8.81
N GLU A 45 5.19 7.88 -9.70
CA GLU A 45 5.87 9.16 -9.84
C GLU A 45 4.97 10.21 -10.47
N ASN A 46 5.12 11.47 -10.04
CA ASN A 46 4.45 12.61 -10.66
C ASN A 46 5.48 13.46 -11.42
N GLY A 47 5.93 12.93 -12.56
CA GLY A 47 7.15 13.39 -13.23
C GLY A 47 8.43 12.80 -12.58
N PRO A 48 9.61 13.06 -13.17
CA PRO A 48 10.86 12.40 -12.72
C PRO A 48 11.15 12.66 -11.24
N SER A 49 11.08 11.61 -10.42
CA SER A 49 11.32 11.69 -8.98
C SER A 49 12.82 11.74 -8.61
N GLY A 50 13.67 11.38 -9.57
CA GLY A 50 15.09 11.09 -9.37
C GLY A 50 15.39 9.65 -8.97
N PHE A 51 14.39 8.76 -8.96
CA PHE A 51 14.57 7.33 -8.66
C PHE A 51 15.40 6.66 -9.75
N ASP A 52 16.51 6.04 -9.34
CA ASP A 52 17.34 5.22 -10.22
C ASP A 52 17.00 3.73 -10.02
N PRO A 53 16.38 3.06 -11.00
CA PRO A 53 16.06 1.63 -10.89
C PRO A 53 17.31 0.73 -10.87
N ALA A 54 18.46 1.21 -11.36
CA ALA A 54 19.73 0.47 -11.31
C ALA A 54 20.43 0.58 -9.94
N SER A 55 20.11 1.62 -9.16
CA SER A 55 20.64 1.85 -7.81
C SER A 55 19.53 2.36 -6.87
N PRO A 56 18.56 1.51 -6.51
CA PRO A 56 17.38 1.94 -5.78
C PRO A 56 17.74 2.40 -4.36
N VAL A 57 17.21 3.56 -3.98
CA VAL A 57 17.33 4.13 -2.63
C VAL A 57 15.97 4.54 -2.10
N TRP A 58 15.84 4.58 -0.77
CA TRP A 58 14.63 5.09 -0.14
C TRP A 58 14.42 6.57 -0.51
N MET A 59 13.18 6.94 -0.81
CA MET A 59 12.80 8.31 -1.12
C MET A 59 11.64 8.79 -0.24
N PRO A 60 11.61 10.09 0.12
CA PRO A 60 10.49 10.65 0.85
C PRO A 60 9.17 10.49 0.09
N LYS A 61 8.08 10.27 0.83
CA LYS A 61 6.75 10.04 0.24
C LYS A 61 6.28 11.15 -0.71
N SER A 62 6.79 12.38 -0.55
CA SER A 62 6.45 13.55 -1.37
C SER A 62 6.94 13.49 -2.81
N HIS A 63 7.88 12.58 -3.11
CA HIS A 63 8.36 12.32 -4.47
C HIS A 63 7.32 11.57 -5.33
N PHE A 64 6.32 10.95 -4.70
CA PHE A 64 5.29 10.14 -5.35
C PHE A 64 3.91 10.79 -5.23
N LEU A 65 2.96 10.31 -6.03
CA LEU A 65 1.54 10.61 -5.86
C LEU A 65 1.07 10.16 -4.46
N MET A 66 0.35 11.03 -3.75
CA MET A 66 -0.12 10.78 -2.40
C MET A 66 -1.33 11.63 -2.04
N LEU A 67 -2.28 11.07 -1.28
CA LEU A 67 -3.52 11.75 -0.87
C LEU A 67 -3.32 13.06 -0.11
N MET A 68 -2.18 13.26 0.54
CA MET A 68 -1.89 14.51 1.26
C MET A 68 -1.76 15.73 0.32
N ARG A 69 -1.37 15.50 -0.94
CA ARG A 69 -1.17 16.54 -1.97
C ARG A 69 -2.16 16.38 -3.13
N ASP A 70 -2.50 15.15 -3.47
CA ASP A 70 -3.22 14.79 -4.68
C ASP A 70 -4.59 14.19 -4.31
N GLU A 71 -5.50 15.01 -3.78
CA GLU A 71 -6.78 14.57 -3.21
C GLU A 71 -7.71 13.90 -4.23
N ARG A 72 -7.56 14.23 -5.52
CA ARG A 72 -8.32 13.61 -6.63
C ARG A 72 -8.14 12.09 -6.70
N LEU A 73 -7.04 11.55 -6.17
CA LEU A 73 -6.83 10.10 -6.08
C LEU A 73 -7.93 9.41 -5.26
N ALA A 74 -8.54 10.09 -4.27
CA ALA A 74 -9.61 9.51 -3.46
C ALA A 74 -10.86 9.17 -4.27
N GLY A 75 -11.05 9.81 -5.43
CA GLY A 75 -12.16 9.51 -6.35
C GLY A 75 -11.91 8.27 -7.23
N LEU A 76 -10.68 7.76 -7.27
CA LEU A 76 -10.35 6.56 -8.04
C LEU A 76 -10.74 5.30 -7.27
N ARG A 77 -11.23 4.30 -8.01
CA ARG A 77 -11.40 2.93 -7.53
C ARG A 77 -10.42 2.06 -8.28
N SER A 78 -9.51 1.42 -7.55
CA SER A 78 -8.49 0.56 -8.12
C SER A 78 -8.51 -0.85 -7.52
N HIS A 79 -8.12 -1.84 -8.31
CA HIS A 79 -7.87 -3.22 -7.91
C HIS A 79 -6.57 -3.72 -8.53
N PHE A 80 -5.74 -4.39 -7.74
CA PHE A 80 -4.47 -4.97 -8.12
C PHE A 80 -4.54 -6.49 -8.10
N GLU A 81 -4.25 -7.12 -9.25
CA GLU A 81 -4.19 -8.57 -9.38
C GLU A 81 -2.74 -9.06 -9.20
N ASP A 82 -2.52 -9.87 -8.16
CA ASP A 82 -1.17 -10.26 -7.72
C ASP A 82 -0.39 -11.10 -8.74
N ASN A 83 -1.07 -11.95 -9.52
CA ASN A 83 -0.39 -12.89 -10.42
C ASN A 83 0.14 -12.19 -11.67
N SER A 84 -0.66 -11.28 -12.23
CA SER A 84 -0.38 -10.55 -13.47
C SER A 84 0.28 -9.20 -13.23
N ASN A 85 0.29 -8.71 -11.98
CA ASN A 85 0.66 -7.33 -11.63
C ASN A 85 -0.16 -6.27 -12.40
N LEU A 86 -1.43 -6.59 -12.69
CA LEU A 86 -2.34 -5.66 -13.37
C LEU A 86 -3.05 -4.77 -12.35
N LEU A 87 -3.08 -3.47 -12.62
CA LEU A 87 -3.88 -2.48 -11.91
C LEU A 87 -5.04 -2.03 -12.81
N THR A 88 -6.27 -2.09 -12.31
CA THR A 88 -7.50 -1.61 -12.99
C THR A 88 -8.22 -0.60 -12.14
#